data_AF-A0A2E7LN19-F1
#
_entry.id   AF-A0A2E7LN19-F1
#
_cell.length_a   1.000
_cell.length_b   1.000
_cell.length_c   1.000
_cell.angle_alpha   90.00
_cell.angle_beta   90.00
_cell.angle_gamma   90.00
#
_symmetry.space_group_name_H-M   'P 1'
#
loop_
_entity.id
_entity.type
_entity.pdbx_description
1 polymer ?
#
loop_
_entity_poly.entity_id
_entity_poly.type
_entity_poly.pdbx_seq_one_letter_code
_entity_poly.pdbx_strand_id
1 'polypeptide(L)'
;MAIRLLPFRQYAEEDVVNLYASTEANASVTLSSDGDAGVFVKVSAGDFGADPVGYADNGYLGHTDYPFIGRNQYPTVPLKVVAATAGDPVLGVTLLQTAQNDENGEKLLYYPQKKLETQSVLTGEAVPILGKGIVTLDKDTAFDGSLPAPGNYVKIGSTAGRL
;
A
#
# COMPACT_ATOMS: atom_id res chain seq x y z
N MET A 1 -2.76 10.12 13.11
CA MET A 1 -1.90 9.00 12.68
C MET A 1 -2.62 7.73 13.05
N ALA A 2 -3.26 7.05 12.10
CA ALA A 2 -3.91 5.78 12.41
C ALA A 2 -3.53 4.77 11.34
N ILE A 3 -2.34 4.19 11.54
CA ILE A 3 -1.86 3.07 10.75
C ILE A 3 -2.65 1.85 11.23
N ARG A 4 -3.32 1.15 10.31
CA ARG A 4 -4.20 0.00 10.62
C ARG A 4 -3.41 -1.15 11.25
N LEU A 5 -2.13 -1.25 10.92
CA LEU A 5 -1.21 -2.28 11.40
C LEU A 5 -0.38 -1.82 12.61
N LEU A 6 -0.53 -2.52 13.73
CA LEU A 6 0.20 -2.24 14.97
C LEU A 6 1.61 -2.88 14.96
N PRO A 7 2.50 -2.51 15.92
CA PRO A 7 3.89 -2.93 15.90
C PRO A 7 4.13 -4.45 16.03
N PHE A 8 3.24 -5.18 16.70
CA PHE A 8 3.41 -6.62 16.86
C PHE A 8 3.06 -7.36 15.56
N ARG A 9 4.09 -8.00 14.99
CA ARG A 9 4.01 -8.78 13.76
C ARG A 9 4.92 -9.99 13.93
N GLN A 10 4.39 -11.17 13.66
CA GLN A 10 5.13 -12.43 13.65
C GLN A 10 4.82 -13.14 12.33
N TYR A 11 5.79 -13.08 11.44
CA TYR A 11 5.72 -13.73 10.13
C TYR A 11 7.11 -14.20 9.74
N ALA A 12 7.16 -15.07 8.73
CA ALA A 12 8.40 -15.48 8.09
C ALA A 12 8.55 -14.74 6.76
N GLU A 13 9.78 -14.43 6.36
CA GLU A 13 10.03 -13.62 5.15
C GLU A 13 9.57 -14.34 3.87
N GLU A 14 9.53 -15.68 3.88
CA GLU A 14 9.00 -16.49 2.78
C GLU A 14 7.48 -16.34 2.56
N ASP A 15 6.74 -15.88 3.56
CA ASP A 15 5.31 -15.63 3.49
C ASP A 15 4.99 -14.20 3.01
N VAL A 16 6.01 -13.39 2.68
CA VAL A 16 5.88 -12.01 2.20
C VAL A 16 6.06 -11.94 0.68
N VAL A 17 5.04 -11.43 0.00
CA VAL A 17 5.05 -11.16 -1.44
C VAL A 17 5.52 -9.74 -1.70
N ASN A 18 6.64 -9.60 -2.42
CA ASN A 18 7.31 -8.32 -2.68
C ASN A 18 7.33 -7.95 -4.17
N LEU A 19 6.23 -8.23 -4.88
CA LEU A 19 6.15 -8.11 -6.34
C LEU A 19 5.16 -7.05 -6.83
N TYR A 20 4.24 -6.58 -5.99
CA TYR A 20 3.13 -5.72 -6.42
C TYR A 20 3.29 -4.30 -5.89
N ALA A 21 2.92 -3.31 -6.70
CA ALA A 21 2.75 -1.93 -6.24
C ALA A 21 1.28 -1.62 -5.92
N SER A 22 1.04 -0.83 -4.88
CA SER A 22 -0.28 -0.27 -4.62
C SER A 22 -0.65 0.76 -5.70
N THR A 23 -1.91 0.73 -6.16
CA THR A 23 -2.46 1.82 -6.99
C THR A 23 -2.73 3.07 -6.17
N GLU A 24 -3.01 2.90 -4.87
CA GLU A 24 -3.33 3.96 -3.94
C GLU A 24 -2.07 4.39 -3.19
N ALA A 25 -1.90 5.71 -3.03
CA ALA A 25 -0.83 6.30 -2.25
C ALA A 25 -1.37 7.49 -1.44
N ASN A 26 -1.01 7.54 -0.16
CA ASN A 26 -1.34 8.68 0.69
C ASN A 26 -0.56 9.91 0.21
N ALA A 27 -1.24 11.06 0.16
CA ALA A 27 -0.57 12.33 -0.14
C ALA A 27 0.50 12.68 0.91
N SER A 28 0.29 12.33 2.20
CA SER A 28 1.29 12.46 3.25
C SER A 28 1.22 11.27 4.20
N VAL A 29 2.35 10.93 4.83
CA VAL A 29 2.46 9.92 5.91
C VAL A 29 1.56 10.20 7.13
N THR A 30 1.01 11.40 7.24
CA THR A 30 0.08 11.77 8.32
C THR A 30 -1.39 11.55 7.98
N LEU A 31 -1.70 11.42 6.68
CA LEU A 31 -3.05 11.18 6.18
C LEU A 31 -3.33 9.68 6.13
N SER A 32 -4.61 9.32 6.14
CA SER A 32 -5.07 7.92 6.08
C SER A 32 -5.92 7.72 4.85
N SER A 33 -5.62 6.67 4.08
CA SER A 33 -6.42 6.20 2.96
C SER A 33 -6.16 4.70 2.71
N ASP A 34 -6.36 4.21 1.50
CA ASP A 34 -6.04 2.83 1.12
C ASP A 34 -4.54 2.63 0.79
N GLY A 35 -3.74 3.70 0.89
CA GLY A 35 -2.28 3.62 0.94
C GLY A 35 -1.70 3.29 2.32
N ASP A 36 -2.53 3.08 3.35
CA ASP A 36 -2.06 2.78 4.71
C ASP A 36 -1.37 1.40 4.82
N ALA A 37 -0.54 1.21 5.85
CA ALA A 37 -0.13 -0.14 6.24
C ALA A 37 -1.27 -0.84 6.99
N GLY A 38 -1.46 -2.14 6.74
CA GLY A 38 -2.56 -2.93 7.29
C GLY A 38 -3.81 -2.98 6.40
N VAL A 39 -3.68 -2.63 5.12
CA VAL A 39 -4.77 -2.68 4.14
C VAL A 39 -4.81 -4.08 3.53
N PHE A 40 -5.98 -4.71 3.55
CA PHE A 40 -6.21 -5.98 2.85
C PHE A 40 -6.38 -5.73 1.35
N VAL A 41 -5.59 -6.41 0.53
CA VAL A 41 -5.48 -6.10 -0.90
C VAL A 41 -5.81 -7.29 -1.79
N LYS A 42 -6.26 -6.99 -3.02
CA LYS A 42 -6.45 -7.92 -4.13
C LYS A 42 -5.59 -7.52 -5.32
N VAL A 43 -5.31 -8.45 -6.21
CA VAL A 43 -4.61 -8.19 -7.47
C VAL A 43 -5.54 -7.44 -8.42
N SER A 44 -5.09 -6.29 -8.92
CA SER A 44 -5.78 -5.51 -9.96
C SER A 44 -5.10 -5.62 -11.33
N ALA A 45 -3.78 -5.84 -11.36
CA ALA A 45 -3.02 -6.16 -12.57
C ALA A 45 -1.98 -7.24 -12.28
N GLY A 46 -1.95 -8.29 -13.11
CA GLY A 46 -1.20 -9.52 -12.86
C GLY A 46 -0.56 -10.14 -14.11
N ASP A 47 -0.19 -9.34 -15.10
CA ASP A 47 0.46 -9.83 -16.32
C ASP A 47 1.96 -10.07 -16.09
N PHE A 48 2.35 -11.34 -15.95
CA PHE A 48 3.74 -11.77 -15.80
C PHE A 48 4.53 -11.78 -17.11
N GLY A 49 3.88 -11.56 -18.27
CA GLY A 49 4.53 -11.41 -19.56
C GLY A 49 4.98 -9.97 -19.86
N ALA A 50 4.51 -9.00 -19.07
CA ALA A 50 4.91 -7.61 -19.19
C ALA A 50 6.34 -7.38 -18.71
N ASP A 51 6.96 -6.29 -19.16
CA ASP A 51 8.28 -5.87 -18.69
C ASP A 51 8.29 -5.71 -17.17
N PRO A 52 9.38 -6.06 -16.46
CA PRO A 52 9.42 -5.99 -14.99
C PRO A 52 9.34 -4.55 -14.45
N VAL A 53 9.65 -3.54 -15.29
CA VAL A 53 9.58 -2.12 -14.96
C VAL A 53 8.80 -1.40 -16.05
N GLY A 54 7.67 -0.80 -15.68
CA GLY A 54 6.91 0.10 -16.52
C GLY A 54 7.32 1.56 -16.33
N TYR A 55 7.00 2.40 -17.31
CA TYR A 55 7.20 3.84 -17.25
C TYR A 55 5.86 4.54 -17.43
N ALA A 56 5.47 5.37 -16.47
CA ALA A 56 4.18 6.05 -16.45
C ALA A 56 4.34 7.57 -16.24
N ASP A 57 3.39 8.33 -16.78
CA ASP A 57 3.22 9.75 -16.44
C ASP A 57 2.71 9.84 -15.00
N ASN A 58 3.49 10.48 -14.12
CA ASN A 58 3.14 10.59 -12.70
C ASN A 58 3.38 12.02 -12.19
N GLY A 59 2.31 12.66 -11.71
CA GLY A 59 2.34 14.01 -11.13
C GLY A 59 3.29 14.16 -9.93
N TYR A 60 3.72 13.05 -9.33
CA TYR A 60 4.71 13.04 -8.26
C TYR A 60 6.07 13.61 -8.69
N LEU A 61 6.48 13.47 -9.96
CA LEU A 61 7.70 14.11 -10.48
C LEU A 61 7.51 15.58 -10.88
N GLY A 62 6.26 16.06 -10.90
CA GLY A 62 5.90 17.40 -11.34
C GLY A 62 4.84 17.36 -12.44
N HIS A 63 4.60 18.52 -13.06
CA HIS A 63 3.64 18.67 -14.14
C HIS A 63 4.06 17.82 -15.35
N THR A 64 3.10 17.15 -15.99
CA THR A 64 3.40 16.19 -17.07
C THR A 64 3.03 16.70 -18.45
N ASP A 65 2.21 17.75 -18.53
CA ASP A 65 1.46 18.15 -19.72
C ASP A 65 1.90 19.50 -20.33
N TYR A 66 3.15 19.92 -20.10
CA TYR A 66 3.66 21.10 -20.80
C TYR A 66 3.84 20.84 -22.30
N PRO A 67 3.30 21.71 -23.18
CA PRO A 67 3.52 21.61 -24.62
C PRO A 67 5.00 21.71 -24.97
N PHE A 68 5.48 20.84 -25.88
CA PHE A 68 6.84 20.87 -26.45
C PHE A 68 8.01 20.68 -25.47
N ILE A 69 7.75 20.26 -24.23
CA ILE A 69 8.76 19.87 -23.23
C ILE A 69 8.74 18.35 -23.07
N GLY A 70 9.91 17.72 -23.07
CA GLY A 70 10.05 16.28 -22.80
C GLY A 70 9.51 15.92 -21.40
N ARG A 71 8.85 14.78 -21.29
CA ARG A 71 8.24 14.33 -20.03
C ARG A 71 9.20 13.48 -19.22
N ASN A 72 9.24 13.69 -17.91
CA ASN A 72 9.93 12.78 -17.00
C ASN A 72 9.01 11.60 -16.70
N GLN A 73 9.40 10.42 -17.17
CA GLN A 73 8.66 9.19 -16.89
C GLN A 73 9.05 8.64 -15.51
N TYR A 74 8.07 8.23 -14.72
CA TYR A 74 8.30 7.63 -13.42
C TYR A 74 8.35 6.09 -13.55
N PRO A 75 9.41 5.42 -13.07
CA PRO A 75 9.49 3.97 -13.08
C PRO A 75 8.48 3.39 -12.09
N THR A 76 7.72 2.39 -12.52
CA THR A 76 6.69 1.77 -11.69
C THR A 76 6.62 0.28 -11.91
N VAL A 77 6.35 -0.47 -10.85
CA VAL A 77 6.05 -1.91 -10.93
C VAL A 77 4.70 -2.09 -11.63
N PRO A 78 4.61 -2.85 -12.73
CA PRO A 78 3.37 -3.00 -13.50
C PRO A 78 2.37 -3.96 -12.86
N LEU A 79 2.83 -4.88 -12.02
CA LEU A 79 1.96 -5.70 -11.19
C LEU A 79 1.32 -4.82 -10.11
N LYS A 80 -0.01 -4.76 -10.08
CA LYS A 80 -0.76 -3.84 -9.22
C LYS A 80 -1.68 -4.56 -8.25
N VAL A 81 -1.82 -3.95 -7.07
CA VAL A 81 -2.82 -4.31 -6.07
C VAL A 81 -3.67 -3.10 -5.71
N VAL A 82 -4.91 -3.38 -5.30
CA VAL A 82 -5.88 -2.41 -4.79
C VAL A 82 -6.53 -2.97 -3.53
N ALA A 83 -7.09 -2.11 -2.69
CA ALA A 83 -7.84 -2.55 -1.53
C ALA A 83 -9.01 -3.48 -1.92
N ALA A 84 -9.15 -4.59 -1.21
CA ALA A 84 -10.17 -5.59 -1.44
C ALA A 84 -11.50 -5.20 -0.78
N THR A 85 -12.63 -5.63 -1.34
CA THR A 85 -13.96 -5.47 -0.75
C THR A 85 -14.68 -6.81 -0.62
N ALA A 86 -15.84 -6.80 0.04
CA ALA A 86 -16.69 -7.96 0.30
C ALA A 86 -16.85 -8.88 -0.94
N GLY A 87 -16.35 -10.11 -0.82
CA GLY A 87 -16.44 -11.14 -1.86
C GLY A 87 -15.21 -11.26 -2.76
N ASP A 88 -14.24 -10.36 -2.65
CA ASP A 88 -12.99 -10.45 -3.40
C ASP A 88 -12.03 -11.51 -2.83
N PRO A 89 -11.23 -12.17 -3.70
CA PRO A 89 -10.10 -12.98 -3.26
C PRO A 89 -8.98 -12.08 -2.74
N VAL A 90 -8.74 -12.13 -1.43
CA VAL A 90 -7.69 -11.34 -0.77
C VAL A 90 -6.33 -12.03 -0.96
N LEU A 91 -5.34 -11.27 -1.44
CA LEU A 91 -3.95 -11.73 -1.56
C LEU A 91 -3.24 -11.72 -0.21
N GLY A 92 -3.48 -10.69 0.59
CA GLY A 92 -2.82 -10.49 1.89
C GLY A 92 -3.01 -9.08 2.44
N VAL A 93 -2.15 -8.69 3.38
CA VAL A 93 -2.18 -7.38 4.05
C VAL A 93 -0.87 -6.61 3.82
N THR A 94 -0.95 -5.30 3.56
CA THR A 94 0.23 -4.44 3.34
C THR A 94 1.03 -4.25 4.64
N LEU A 95 2.36 -4.44 4.60
CA LEU A 95 3.24 -4.26 5.76
C LEU A 95 3.77 -2.84 5.92
N LEU A 96 3.88 -2.10 4.82
CA LEU A 96 4.36 -0.71 4.76
C LEU A 96 3.28 0.18 4.14
N GLN A 97 3.29 1.46 4.51
CA GLN A 97 2.40 2.44 3.91
C GLN A 97 2.96 2.95 2.57
N THR A 98 2.12 3.21 1.60
CA THR A 98 2.50 3.89 0.35
C THR A 98 2.18 5.37 0.50
N ALA A 99 3.20 6.23 0.51
CA ALA A 99 3.04 7.67 0.74
C ALA A 99 3.96 8.53 -0.16
N GLN A 100 3.53 9.76 -0.45
CA GLN A 100 4.24 10.68 -1.33
C GLN A 100 5.07 11.73 -0.58
N ASN A 101 4.48 12.37 0.43
CA ASN A 101 5.10 13.44 1.19
C ASN A 101 5.28 13.06 2.66
N ASP A 102 6.23 13.73 3.31
CA ASP A 102 6.46 13.64 4.74
C ASP A 102 5.43 14.46 5.54
N GLU A 103 5.64 14.57 6.86
CA GLU A 103 4.77 15.33 7.78
C GLU A 103 4.82 16.85 7.53
N ASN A 104 5.85 17.34 6.85
CA ASN A 104 6.07 18.77 6.54
C ASN A 104 5.69 19.12 5.10
N GLY A 105 5.22 18.16 4.30
CA GLY A 105 4.87 18.34 2.89
C GLY A 105 6.05 18.19 1.92
N GLU A 106 7.23 17.81 2.39
CA GLU A 106 8.38 17.54 1.53
C GLU A 106 8.28 16.15 0.89
N LYS A 107 8.74 16.00 -0.35
CA LYS A 107 8.65 14.71 -1.07
C LYS A 107 9.61 13.70 -0.45
N LEU A 108 9.10 12.51 -0.12
CA LEU A 108 9.91 11.39 0.40
C LEU A 108 10.96 10.90 -0.61
N LEU A 109 10.78 11.18 -1.91
CA LEU A 109 11.77 10.90 -2.95
C LEU A 109 13.15 11.50 -2.65
N TYR A 110 13.20 12.66 -2.01
CA TYR A 110 14.47 13.34 -1.68
C TYR A 110 15.07 12.89 -0.34
N TYR A 111 14.27 12.22 0.50
CA TYR A 111 14.64 11.86 1.87
C TYR A 111 14.49 10.35 2.12
N PRO A 112 15.41 9.53 1.58
CA PRO A 112 15.34 8.07 1.70
C PRO A 112 15.46 7.58 3.16
N GLN A 113 16.21 8.30 4.00
CA GLN A 113 16.31 8.00 5.43
C GLN A 113 14.96 8.14 6.13
N LYS A 114 14.30 9.29 5.92
CA LYS A 114 12.99 9.57 6.48
C LYS A 114 11.92 8.59 5.98
N LYS A 115 11.98 8.21 4.69
CA LYS A 115 11.12 7.17 4.12
C LYS A 115 11.18 5.86 4.92
N LEU A 116 12.39 5.41 5.26
CA LEU A 116 12.62 4.18 6.02
C LEU A 116 12.19 4.31 7.48
N GLU A 117 12.47 5.46 8.12
CA GLU A 117 12.06 5.74 9.50
C GLU A 117 10.53 5.72 9.65
N THR A 118 9.81 6.28 8.67
CA THR A 118 8.34 6.30 8.66
C THR A 118 7.73 5.01 8.07
N GLN A 119 8.54 3.97 7.81
CA GLN A 119 8.12 2.67 7.29
C GLN A 119 7.21 2.79 6.05
N SER A 120 7.65 3.61 5.10
CA SER A 120 6.89 3.96 3.90
C SER A 120 7.58 3.51 2.62
N VAL A 121 6.80 3.30 1.56
CA VAL A 121 7.26 3.06 0.19
C VAL A 121 6.70 4.15 -0.72
N LEU A 122 7.44 4.49 -1.77
CA LEU A 122 6.99 5.49 -2.73
C LEU A 122 5.88 4.92 -3.60
N THR A 123 5.06 5.81 -4.15
CA THR A 123 4.08 5.43 -5.19
C THR A 123 4.78 4.65 -6.30
N GLY A 124 4.24 3.51 -6.70
CA GLY A 124 4.81 2.69 -7.79
C GLY A 124 5.99 1.80 -7.41
N GLU A 125 6.56 1.91 -6.20
CA GLU A 125 7.48 0.90 -5.65
C GLU A 125 6.69 -0.35 -5.20
N ALA A 126 7.37 -1.50 -5.14
CA ALA A 126 6.77 -2.71 -4.62
C ALA A 126 6.48 -2.56 -3.11
N VAL A 127 5.26 -2.96 -2.72
CA VAL A 127 4.83 -2.98 -1.33
C VAL A 127 4.95 -4.42 -0.81
N PRO A 128 5.58 -4.67 0.35
CA PRO A 128 5.56 -5.98 0.97
C PRO A 128 4.15 -6.33 1.46
N ILE A 129 3.63 -7.45 0.95
CA ILE A 129 2.30 -7.96 1.28
C ILE A 129 2.45 -9.27 2.03
N LEU A 130 1.91 -9.32 3.24
CA LEU A 130 1.92 -10.51 4.07
C LEU A 130 0.79 -11.46 3.65
N GLY A 131 1.15 -12.64 3.16
CA GLY A 131 0.19 -13.71 2.83
C GLY A 131 -0.19 -14.57 4.03
N LYS A 132 0.73 -14.78 4.98
CA LYS A 132 0.51 -15.63 6.16
C LYS A 132 1.33 -15.16 7.36
N GLY A 133 0.70 -15.11 8.53
CA GLY A 133 1.37 -14.75 9.78
C GLY A 133 0.39 -14.32 10.86
N ILE A 134 0.92 -13.75 11.94
CA ILE A 134 0.16 -13.14 13.02
C ILE A 134 0.47 -11.65 13.04
N VAL A 135 -0.56 -10.83 13.00
CA VAL A 135 -0.45 -9.36 13.07
C VAL A 135 -1.48 -8.80 14.04
N THR A 136 -1.14 -7.71 14.71
CA THR A 136 -2.11 -6.95 15.50
C THR A 136 -2.63 -5.78 14.67
N LEU A 137 -3.96 -5.62 14.65
CA LEU A 137 -4.64 -4.56 13.91
C LEU A 137 -5.33 -3.58 14.87
N ASP A 138 -5.39 -2.31 14.47
CA ASP A 138 -6.13 -1.29 15.19
C ASP A 138 -7.65 -1.47 15.01
N LYS A 139 -8.40 -1.35 16.11
CA LYS A 139 -9.84 -1.63 16.10
C LYS A 139 -10.64 -0.63 15.26
N ASP A 140 -10.23 0.64 15.28
CA ASP A 140 -11.04 1.75 14.76
C ASP A 140 -10.81 1.96 13.26
N THR A 141 -9.67 1.50 12.75
CA THR A 141 -9.27 1.71 11.36
C THR A 141 -9.23 0.44 10.52
N ALA A 142 -9.07 -0.74 11.12
CA ALA A 142 -9.00 -2.00 10.38
C ALA A 142 -10.34 -2.76 10.26
N PHE A 143 -11.33 -2.46 11.09
CA PHE A 143 -12.61 -3.19 11.13
C PHE A 143 -13.81 -2.30 10.74
N ASP A 144 -14.75 -2.89 10.02
CA ASP A 144 -16.07 -2.34 9.72
C ASP A 144 -17.04 -2.64 10.87
N GLY A 145 -17.02 -1.79 11.90
CA GLY A 145 -17.97 -1.86 13.00
C GLY A 145 -17.45 -2.63 14.22
N SER A 146 -18.26 -3.54 14.77
CA SER A 146 -17.92 -4.21 16.03
C SER A 146 -16.86 -5.28 15.84
N LEU A 147 -15.89 -5.33 16.76
CA LEU A 147 -14.90 -6.41 16.81
C LEU A 147 -15.57 -7.80 16.87
N PRO A 148 -15.11 -8.77 16.06
CA PRO A 148 -15.61 -10.13 16.13
C PRO A 148 -15.24 -10.76 17.48
N ALA A 149 -16.13 -11.61 17.99
CA ALA A 149 -15.84 -12.38 19.20
C ALA A 149 -14.63 -13.31 18.99
N PRO A 150 -13.82 -13.56 20.04
CA PRO A 150 -12.71 -14.50 19.95
C PRO A 150 -13.14 -15.86 19.43
N GLY A 151 -12.39 -16.42 18.47
CA GLY A 151 -12.67 -17.71 17.85
C GLY A 151 -13.56 -17.65 16.61
N ASN A 152 -14.14 -16.50 16.28
CA ASN A 152 -14.87 -16.33 15.03
C ASN A 152 -13.92 -16.06 13.86
N TYR A 153 -14.28 -16.59 12.69
CA TYR A 153 -13.64 -16.20 11.44
C TYR A 153 -13.94 -14.74 11.12
N VAL A 154 -12.96 -14.07 10.54
CA VAL A 154 -13.09 -12.71 10.02
C VAL A 154 -13.04 -12.78 8.50
N LYS A 155 -13.86 -11.96 7.85
CA LYS A 155 -13.93 -11.84 6.38
C LYS A 155 -13.65 -10.40 6.00
N ILE A 156 -13.40 -10.15 4.72
CA ILE A 156 -13.29 -8.78 4.22
C ILE A 156 -14.67 -8.08 4.28
N GLY A 157 -14.66 -6.84 4.75
CA GLY A 157 -15.80 -5.95 4.92
C GLY A 157 -16.23 -5.28 3.62
N SER A 158 -17.28 -4.46 3.69
CA SER A 158 -17.76 -3.68 2.54
C SER A 158 -16.89 -2.45 2.27
N THR A 159 -16.21 -1.92 3.29
CA THR A 159 -15.25 -0.83 3.15
C THR A 159 -13.92 -1.39 2.64
N ALA A 160 -13.29 -0.64 1.74
CA ALA A 160 -12.06 -1.04 1.09
C ALA A 160 -10.93 -1.36 2.08
N GLY A 161 -10.40 -2.58 1.97
CA GLY A 161 -9.24 -3.06 2.72
C GLY A 161 -9.45 -3.16 4.22
N ARG A 162 -10.71 -3.31 4.67
CA ARG A 162 -11.10 -3.52 6.07
C ARG A 162 -11.78 -4.87 6.24
N LEU A 163 -11.76 -5.36 7.47
CA LEU A 163 -12.41 -6.59 7.91
C LEU A 163 -13.84 -6.35 8.37
#